data_AF-A0A806FLE6-F1
#
_entry.id   AF-A0A806FLE6-F1
#
_cell.length_a   1.000
_cell.length_b   1.000
_cell.length_c   1.000
_cell.angle_alpha   90.00
_cell.angle_beta   90.00
_cell.angle_gamma   90.00
#
_symmetry.space_group_name_H-M   'P 1'
#
loop_
_entity.id
_entity.type
_entity.pdbx_description
1 polymer ?
#
loop_
_entity_poly.entity_id
_entity_poly.type
_entity_poly.pdbx_seq_one_letter_code
_entity_poly.pdbx_strand_id
1 'polypeptide(L)'
;MQTRHRFLSVCARTVAVALTTLAFVGVTACSAPRIAGRSEQEQELGTCERFLETAQSYSNTMGDANIPLYLRYFTASLAQHDWLNVALQCPSQFGDATMRSAQAQHFTRLAANHFGFAYAPLTVTKLDTVDSLDLPGEALATIALAEDRAGFAAEVLAGRYDSFTPTSANTSSDAEFVRRLASNATLLTMSDNHKEAAARLTMLSKGAQDIRRKVYDTRMLTTSEVNATDPATGLRTRTPAIVEMDCAREQLQRIDDLPASDIATAQSQSSDALLQLSLLIATHAVTAFGLGYPSADYALFAS
;
A
#
# COMPACT_ATOMS: atom_id res chain seq x y z
N MET A 1 84.76 6.45 -52.73
CA MET A 1 84.85 6.36 -51.25
C MET A 1 83.45 6.63 -50.72
N GLN A 2 82.72 5.80 -49.95
CA GLN A 2 82.92 4.52 -49.27
C GLN A 2 81.65 3.66 -49.40
N THR A 3 81.87 2.38 -49.68
CA THR A 3 81.26 1.13 -49.16
C THR A 3 80.67 1.21 -47.74
N ARG A 4 79.79 0.35 -47.20
CA ARG A 4 78.80 -0.69 -47.58
C ARG A 4 78.26 -1.21 -46.21
N HIS A 5 77.11 -1.91 -46.20
CA HIS A 5 76.62 -2.84 -45.13
C HIS A 5 75.95 -2.31 -43.85
N ARG A 6 74.60 -2.40 -43.79
CA ARG A 6 73.83 -2.88 -42.61
C ARG A 6 72.45 -3.42 -43.04
N PHE A 7 72.41 -4.58 -43.70
CA PHE A 7 71.15 -5.26 -44.10
C PHE A 7 70.94 -6.62 -43.41
N LEU A 8 71.62 -6.90 -42.29
CA LEU A 8 71.67 -8.23 -41.67
C LEU A 8 71.19 -8.29 -40.21
N SER A 9 70.44 -7.30 -39.73
CA SER A 9 70.07 -7.21 -38.30
C SER A 9 68.56 -7.26 -37.99
N VAL A 10 67.68 -7.48 -38.96
CA VAL A 10 66.21 -7.36 -38.72
C VAL A 10 65.46 -8.70 -38.81
N CYS A 11 65.97 -9.71 -39.50
CA CYS A 11 65.26 -10.99 -39.65
C CYS A 11 65.43 -12.00 -38.49
N ALA A 12 66.31 -11.74 -37.52
CA ALA A 12 66.56 -12.69 -36.41
C ALA A 12 65.74 -12.42 -35.14
N ARG A 13 64.97 -11.31 -35.06
CA ARG A 13 64.19 -10.95 -33.86
C ARG A 13 62.70 -11.19 -33.95
N THR A 14 62.16 -11.56 -35.11
CA THR A 14 60.71 -11.74 -35.32
C THR A 14 60.23 -13.18 -35.22
N VAL A 15 61.12 -14.18 -35.14
CA VAL A 15 60.72 -15.61 -35.05
C VAL A 15 60.61 -16.12 -33.60
N ALA A 16 61.26 -15.47 -32.63
CA ALA A 16 61.24 -15.92 -31.24
C ALA A 16 60.03 -15.46 -30.41
N VAL A 17 59.23 -14.50 -30.90
CA VAL A 17 58.04 -13.99 -30.17
C VAL A 17 56.74 -14.65 -30.63
N ALA A 18 56.71 -15.30 -31.80
CA ALA A 18 55.52 -15.98 -32.31
C ALA A 18 55.33 -17.40 -31.78
N LEU A 19 56.36 -18.01 -31.15
CA LEU A 19 56.32 -19.38 -30.63
C LEU A 19 56.08 -19.47 -29.12
N THR A 20 56.10 -18.35 -28.39
CA THR A 20 55.79 -18.31 -26.95
C THR A 20 54.36 -17.85 -26.64
N THR A 21 53.64 -17.27 -27.60
CA THR A 21 52.22 -16.89 -27.44
C THR A 21 51.23 -17.99 -27.81
N LEU A 22 51.69 -19.09 -28.42
CA LEU A 22 50.87 -20.25 -28.79
C LEU A 22 50.87 -21.41 -27.77
N ALA A 23 51.61 -21.28 -26.67
CA ALA A 23 51.75 -22.34 -25.65
C ALA A 23 51.02 -22.06 -24.32
N PHE A 24 50.11 -21.08 -24.29
CA PHE A 24 49.24 -20.79 -23.12
C PHE A 24 47.72 -20.84 -23.45
N VAL A 25 47.32 -21.45 -24.57
CA VAL A 25 45.89 -21.59 -24.95
C VAL A 25 45.41 -23.02 -24.76
N GLY A 26 45.64 -23.61 -23.59
CA GLY A 26 45.24 -25.00 -23.42
C GLY A 26 45.30 -25.58 -22.02
N VAL A 27 44.68 -24.95 -21.01
CA VAL A 27 44.00 -25.64 -19.90
C VAL A 27 42.99 -24.69 -19.23
N THR A 28 41.78 -24.53 -19.76
CA THR A 28 40.54 -24.23 -18.99
C THR A 28 39.31 -24.57 -19.83
N ALA A 29 39.16 -25.84 -20.18
CA ALA A 29 37.90 -26.36 -20.72
C ALA A 29 37.54 -27.67 -20.02
N CYS A 30 37.39 -27.61 -18.70
CA CYS A 30 36.39 -28.44 -18.03
C CYS A 30 35.06 -27.68 -18.07
N SER A 31 34.50 -27.47 -19.26
CA SER A 31 33.07 -27.23 -19.37
C SER A 31 32.41 -28.60 -19.17
N ALA A 32 32.21 -28.99 -17.92
CA ALA A 32 31.20 -30.00 -17.61
C ALA A 32 29.92 -29.55 -18.34
N PRO A 33 29.20 -30.42 -19.06
CA PRO A 33 27.87 -30.07 -19.53
C PRO A 33 27.10 -29.69 -18.27
N ARG A 34 26.80 -28.40 -18.12
CA ARG A 34 25.88 -27.96 -17.08
C ARG A 34 24.55 -28.56 -17.49
N ILE A 35 24.21 -29.71 -16.91
CA ILE A 35 22.82 -30.09 -16.81
C ILE A 35 22.24 -29.01 -15.92
N ALA A 36 21.60 -28.01 -16.52
CA ALA A 36 20.76 -27.09 -15.79
C ALA A 36 19.87 -27.99 -14.92
N GLY A 37 20.14 -27.99 -13.62
CA GLY A 37 19.27 -28.69 -12.69
C GLY A 37 17.87 -28.15 -12.91
N ARG A 38 16.85 -28.95 -12.60
CA ARG A 38 15.45 -28.48 -12.64
C ARG A 38 15.22 -27.18 -11.84
N SER A 39 16.17 -26.79 -10.98
CA SER A 39 16.25 -25.52 -10.25
C SER A 39 16.88 -24.34 -11.02
N GLU A 40 17.68 -24.53 -12.08
CA GLU A 40 18.13 -23.42 -12.95
C GLU A 40 17.08 -23.09 -14.05
N GLN A 41 16.02 -23.90 -14.12
CA GLN A 41 14.74 -23.50 -14.70
C GLN A 41 13.80 -22.85 -13.68
N GLU A 42 14.30 -22.42 -12.50
CA GLU A 42 13.71 -21.28 -11.81
C GLU A 42 13.82 -20.10 -12.77
N GLN A 43 12.78 -19.96 -13.58
CA GLN A 43 12.41 -18.75 -14.28
C GLN A 43 12.73 -17.59 -13.34
N GLU A 44 13.70 -16.74 -13.69
CA GLU A 44 14.04 -15.56 -12.89
C GLU A 44 12.70 -14.89 -12.53
N LEU A 45 12.37 -14.92 -11.24
CA LEU A 45 11.08 -14.46 -10.75
C LEU A 45 10.88 -13.04 -11.28
N GLY A 46 9.75 -12.81 -11.94
CA GLY A 46 9.41 -11.48 -12.45
C GLY A 46 9.44 -10.45 -11.31
N THR A 47 9.63 -9.17 -11.64
CA THR A 47 9.72 -8.10 -10.62
C THR A 47 8.58 -8.12 -9.62
N CYS A 48 7.34 -8.29 -10.11
CA CYS A 48 6.15 -8.43 -9.28
C CYS A 48 6.24 -9.64 -8.32
N GLU A 49 6.55 -10.84 -8.83
CA GLU A 49 6.61 -12.07 -8.03
C GLU A 49 7.64 -11.97 -6.91
N ARG A 50 8.80 -11.36 -7.18
CA ARG A 50 9.85 -11.15 -6.17
C ARG A 50 9.39 -10.23 -5.04
N PHE A 51 8.67 -9.15 -5.36
CA PHE A 51 8.11 -8.26 -4.32
C PHE A 51 7.03 -8.98 -3.52
N LEU A 52 6.19 -9.75 -4.19
CA LEU A 52 5.12 -10.53 -3.55
C LEU A 52 5.69 -11.54 -2.57
N GLU A 53 6.67 -12.35 -2.98
CA GLU A 53 7.33 -13.34 -2.12
C GLU A 53 7.96 -12.69 -0.88
N THR A 54 8.66 -11.55 -1.08
CA THR A 54 9.30 -10.80 0.00
C THR A 54 8.26 -10.29 1.01
N ALA A 55 7.19 -9.65 0.53
CA ALA A 55 6.14 -9.10 1.39
C ALA A 55 5.39 -10.20 2.15
N GLN A 56 5.13 -11.34 1.50
CA GLN A 56 4.52 -12.52 2.13
C GLN A 56 5.41 -13.11 3.22
N SER A 57 6.71 -13.26 2.98
CA SER A 57 7.68 -13.78 3.95
C SER A 57 7.70 -12.95 5.24
N TYR A 58 7.75 -11.62 5.12
CA TYR A 58 7.69 -10.74 6.29
C TYR A 58 6.33 -10.77 7.00
N SER A 59 5.24 -10.93 6.25
CA SER A 59 3.89 -11.04 6.83
C SER A 59 3.69 -12.34 7.58
N ASN A 60 4.21 -13.46 7.06
CA ASN A 60 4.20 -14.75 7.76
C ASN A 60 4.98 -14.66 9.08
N THR A 61 6.15 -14.02 9.04
CA THR A 61 6.96 -13.78 10.25
C THR A 61 6.22 -12.88 11.25
N MET A 62 5.56 -11.81 10.78
CA MET A 62 4.74 -10.93 11.61
C MET A 62 3.55 -11.67 12.24
N GLY A 63 2.90 -12.58 11.50
CA GLY A 63 1.73 -13.32 11.94
C GLY A 63 2.02 -14.47 12.89
N ASP A 64 3.23 -15.05 12.85
CA ASP A 64 3.57 -16.22 13.65
C ASP A 64 3.72 -15.89 15.15
N ALA A 65 2.82 -16.43 15.96
CA ALA A 65 2.81 -16.25 17.41
C ALA A 65 4.02 -16.88 18.13
N ASN A 66 4.72 -17.83 17.49
CA ASN A 66 5.92 -18.45 18.04
C ASN A 66 7.16 -17.57 17.91
N ILE A 67 7.09 -16.50 17.11
CA ILE A 67 8.21 -15.59 16.89
C ILE A 67 8.18 -14.48 17.95
N PRO A 68 9.33 -14.12 18.57
CA PRO A 68 9.37 -13.05 19.56
C PRO A 68 8.81 -11.73 19.03
N LEU A 69 8.00 -11.03 19.85
CA LEU A 69 7.28 -9.80 19.47
C LEU A 69 8.21 -8.72 18.89
N TYR A 70 9.44 -8.61 19.39
CA TYR A 70 10.42 -7.65 18.86
C TYR A 70 10.80 -7.94 17.40
N LEU A 71 11.00 -9.21 17.04
CA LEU A 71 11.30 -9.59 15.66
C LEU A 71 10.08 -9.40 14.76
N ARG A 72 8.88 -9.73 15.25
CA ARG A 72 7.61 -9.48 14.56
C ARG A 72 7.38 -7.99 14.28
N TYR A 73 7.73 -7.13 15.22
CA TYR A 73 7.70 -5.67 15.05
C TYR A 73 8.63 -5.21 13.92
N PHE A 74 9.86 -5.73 13.90
CA PHE A 74 10.83 -5.42 12.85
C PHE A 74 10.32 -5.87 11.47
N THR A 75 9.85 -7.13 11.35
CA THR A 75 9.33 -7.62 10.06
C THR A 75 8.03 -6.94 9.64
N ALA A 76 7.16 -6.57 10.57
CA ALA A 76 5.98 -5.77 10.26
C ALA A 76 6.36 -4.38 9.72
N SER A 77 7.41 -3.77 10.26
CA SER A 77 7.91 -2.46 9.78
C SER A 77 8.44 -2.54 8.34
N LEU A 78 9.05 -3.66 7.96
CA LEU A 78 9.45 -3.93 6.57
C LEU A 78 8.24 -4.22 5.69
N ALA A 79 7.34 -5.09 6.14
CA ALA A 79 6.15 -5.50 5.41
C ALA A 79 5.28 -4.32 4.98
N GLN A 80 5.17 -3.26 5.80
CA GLN A 80 4.44 -2.03 5.43
C GLN A 80 4.87 -1.45 4.08
N HIS A 81 6.19 -1.37 3.86
CA HIS A 81 6.79 -0.80 2.66
C HIS A 81 6.76 -1.81 1.51
N ASP A 82 7.04 -3.08 1.80
CA ASP A 82 7.07 -4.10 0.75
C ASP A 82 5.69 -4.39 0.17
N TRP A 83 4.62 -4.30 0.98
CA TRP A 83 3.27 -4.35 0.44
C TRP A 83 2.94 -3.14 -0.45
N LEU A 84 3.47 -1.94 -0.18
CA LEU A 84 3.31 -0.81 -1.11
C LEU A 84 4.08 -1.06 -2.41
N ASN A 85 5.26 -1.68 -2.34
CA ASN A 85 5.98 -2.13 -3.54
C ASN A 85 5.15 -3.13 -4.34
N VAL A 86 4.49 -4.09 -3.68
CA VAL A 86 3.56 -5.02 -4.36
C VAL A 86 2.40 -4.25 -4.99
N ALA A 87 1.76 -3.33 -4.29
CA ALA A 87 0.63 -2.56 -4.83
C ALA A 87 1.01 -1.82 -6.12
N LEU A 88 2.21 -1.26 -6.18
CA LEU A 88 2.70 -0.56 -7.37
C LEU A 88 3.13 -1.53 -8.47
N GLN A 89 3.87 -2.58 -8.15
CA GLN A 89 4.54 -3.42 -9.15
C GLN A 89 3.68 -4.59 -9.65
N CYS A 90 2.59 -4.90 -8.94
CA CYS A 90 1.65 -5.97 -9.25
C CYS A 90 0.24 -5.38 -9.40
N PRO A 91 -0.15 -4.88 -10.60
CA PRO A 91 -1.46 -4.27 -10.83
C PRO A 91 -2.65 -5.07 -10.32
N SER A 92 -2.64 -6.40 -10.50
CA SER A 92 -3.72 -7.29 -10.07
C SER A 92 -3.78 -7.53 -8.56
N GLN A 93 -2.77 -7.07 -7.81
CA GLN A 93 -2.67 -7.22 -6.36
C GLN A 93 -2.82 -5.86 -5.65
N PHE A 94 -3.19 -4.80 -6.37
CA PHE A 94 -3.23 -3.44 -5.82
C PHE A 94 -4.04 -3.40 -4.53
N GLY A 95 -5.31 -3.84 -4.55
CA GLY A 95 -6.18 -3.76 -3.38
C GLY A 95 -5.72 -4.62 -2.20
N ASP A 96 -5.39 -5.88 -2.45
CA ASP A 96 -4.87 -6.79 -1.42
C ASP A 96 -3.60 -6.25 -0.77
N ALA A 97 -2.67 -5.76 -1.58
CA ALA A 97 -1.41 -5.23 -1.09
C ALA A 97 -1.59 -3.93 -0.30
N THR A 98 -2.46 -3.02 -0.74
CA THR A 98 -2.82 -1.82 0.03
C THR A 98 -3.38 -2.17 1.41
N MET A 99 -4.30 -3.15 1.49
CA MET A 99 -4.87 -3.58 2.76
C MET A 99 -3.84 -4.27 3.66
N ARG A 100 -2.95 -5.09 3.10
CA ARG A 100 -1.88 -5.75 3.85
C ARG A 100 -0.83 -4.77 4.36
N SER A 101 -0.54 -3.70 3.61
CA SER A 101 0.26 -2.58 4.12
C SER A 101 -0.41 -1.96 5.34
N ALA A 102 -1.71 -1.66 5.27
CA ALA A 102 -2.46 -1.11 6.40
C ALA A 102 -2.47 -2.05 7.63
N GLN A 103 -2.62 -3.37 7.44
CA GLN A 103 -2.50 -4.37 8.51
C GLN A 103 -1.12 -4.30 9.19
N ALA A 104 -0.06 -4.28 8.40
CA ALA A 104 1.30 -4.21 8.90
C ALA A 104 1.57 -2.88 9.64
N GLN A 105 1.02 -1.77 9.16
CA GLN A 105 1.09 -0.46 9.82
C GLN A 105 0.42 -0.50 11.20
N HIS A 106 -0.78 -1.07 11.26
CA HIS A 106 -1.50 -1.21 12.51
C HIS A 106 -0.79 -2.12 13.50
N PHE A 107 -0.28 -3.27 13.05
CA PHE A 107 0.49 -4.18 13.91
C PHE A 107 1.73 -3.49 14.47
N THR A 108 2.53 -2.82 13.63
CA THR A 108 3.73 -2.11 14.08
C THR A 108 3.39 -1.01 15.07
N ARG A 109 2.30 -0.27 14.86
CA ARG A 109 1.85 0.73 15.84
C ARG A 109 1.55 0.10 17.20
N LEU A 110 0.83 -1.01 17.24
CA LEU A 110 0.50 -1.71 18.49
C LEU A 110 1.76 -2.24 19.19
N ALA A 111 2.67 -2.85 18.43
CA ALA A 111 3.93 -3.36 18.97
C ALA A 111 4.89 -2.24 19.41
N ALA A 112 4.98 -1.13 18.67
CA ALA A 112 5.73 0.06 19.06
C ALA A 112 5.21 0.62 20.39
N ASN A 113 3.88 0.74 20.54
CA ASN A 113 3.27 1.18 21.79
C ASN A 113 3.60 0.23 22.96
N HIS A 114 3.63 -1.08 22.72
CA HIS A 114 4.03 -2.05 23.74
C HIS A 114 5.47 -1.85 24.22
N PHE A 115 6.39 -1.49 23.31
CA PHE A 115 7.79 -1.20 23.65
C PHE A 115 8.05 0.25 24.07
N GLY A 116 7.08 1.16 23.94
CA GLY A 116 7.25 2.59 24.17
C GLY A 116 8.07 3.31 23.07
N PHE A 117 8.11 2.77 21.85
CA PHE A 117 8.78 3.38 20.72
C PHE A 117 7.89 4.43 20.04
N ALA A 118 8.52 5.48 19.50
CA ALA A 118 7.84 6.39 18.59
C ALA A 118 7.61 5.67 17.25
N TYR A 119 6.40 5.78 16.71
CA TYR A 119 6.03 5.24 15.40
C TYR A 119 5.45 6.36 14.54
N ALA A 120 5.98 6.51 13.34
CA ALA A 120 5.44 7.38 12.30
C ALA A 120 4.72 6.50 11.27
N PRO A 121 3.37 6.62 11.14
CA PRO A 121 2.63 5.84 10.17
C PRO A 121 2.91 6.31 8.73
N LEU A 122 2.79 5.38 7.77
CA LEU A 122 2.84 5.68 6.34
C LEU A 122 1.43 6.08 5.89
N THR A 123 0.97 7.25 6.32
CA THR A 123 -0.39 7.71 6.07
C THR A 123 -0.39 9.01 5.28
N VAL A 124 -1.26 9.05 4.29
CA VAL A 124 -1.63 10.25 3.52
C VAL A 124 -3.09 10.55 3.82
N THR A 125 -3.42 11.80 4.13
CA THR A 125 -4.81 12.24 4.38
C THR A 125 -5.32 13.21 3.32
N LYS A 126 -4.42 13.71 2.45
CA LYS A 126 -4.66 14.73 1.44
C LYS A 126 -3.77 14.46 0.23
N LEU A 127 -4.23 14.82 -0.95
CA LEU A 127 -3.50 14.65 -2.23
C LEU A 127 -3.03 15.99 -2.80
N ASP A 128 -2.75 16.96 -1.94
CA ASP A 128 -2.38 18.34 -2.29
C ASP A 128 -1.17 18.41 -3.24
N THR A 129 -0.20 17.52 -3.05
CA THR A 129 1.01 17.41 -3.87
C THR A 129 0.84 16.63 -5.19
N VAL A 130 -0.34 16.03 -5.44
CA VAL A 130 -0.57 15.18 -6.62
C VAL A 130 -1.18 15.97 -7.76
N ASP A 131 -0.37 16.38 -8.74
CA ASP A 131 -0.85 17.21 -9.86
C ASP A 131 -1.49 16.42 -11.01
N SER A 132 -1.11 15.15 -11.17
CA SER A 132 -1.67 14.26 -12.18
C SER A 132 -1.68 12.82 -11.68
N LEU A 133 -2.74 12.09 -12.02
CA LEU A 133 -2.88 10.66 -11.77
C LEU A 133 -3.47 10.00 -13.00
N ASP A 134 -2.73 9.08 -13.61
CA ASP A 134 -3.10 8.46 -14.88
C ASP A 134 -4.00 7.24 -14.72
N LEU A 135 -5.08 7.44 -13.97
CA LEU A 135 -6.24 6.56 -13.90
C LEU A 135 -7.41 7.14 -14.71
N PRO A 136 -8.40 6.32 -15.12
CA PRO A 136 -9.60 6.81 -15.78
C PRO A 136 -10.34 7.84 -14.92
N GLY A 137 -10.77 8.94 -15.54
CA GLY A 137 -11.46 10.04 -14.85
C GLY A 137 -12.70 9.59 -14.09
N GLU A 138 -13.51 8.70 -14.68
CA GLU A 138 -14.71 8.13 -14.05
C GLU A 138 -14.37 7.29 -12.80
N ALA A 139 -13.20 6.65 -12.76
CA ALA A 139 -12.74 5.95 -11.57
C ALA A 139 -12.37 6.93 -10.46
N LEU A 140 -11.65 8.00 -10.79
CA LEU A 140 -11.32 9.06 -9.84
C LEU A 140 -12.57 9.79 -9.31
N ALA A 141 -13.58 10.02 -10.16
CA ALA A 141 -14.86 10.58 -9.73
C ALA A 141 -15.63 9.65 -8.77
N THR A 142 -15.52 8.33 -8.97
CA THR A 142 -16.13 7.33 -8.08
C THR A 142 -15.39 7.22 -6.75
N ILE A 143 -14.06 7.25 -6.76
CA ILE A 143 -13.24 7.31 -5.54
C ILE A 143 -13.53 8.61 -4.78
N ALA A 144 -13.65 9.75 -5.48
CA ALA A 144 -14.04 11.03 -4.87
C ALA A 144 -15.44 10.98 -4.22
N LEU A 145 -16.36 10.19 -4.76
CA LEU A 145 -17.68 9.98 -4.16
C LEU A 145 -17.59 9.19 -2.84
N ALA A 146 -16.74 8.17 -2.77
CA ALA A 146 -16.52 7.42 -1.53
C ALA A 146 -15.95 8.33 -0.42
N GLU A 147 -14.95 9.16 -0.77
CA GLU A 147 -14.40 10.18 0.14
C GLU A 147 -15.46 11.16 0.63
N ASP A 148 -16.27 11.73 -0.27
CA ASP A 148 -17.29 12.72 0.10
C ASP A 148 -18.38 12.12 1.02
N ARG A 149 -18.75 10.84 0.80
CA ARG A 149 -19.67 10.10 1.67
C ARG A 149 -19.09 9.89 3.06
N ALA A 150 -17.84 9.45 3.15
CA ALA A 150 -17.15 9.24 4.42
C ALA A 150 -16.98 10.56 5.19
N GLY A 151 -16.62 11.63 4.48
CA GLY A 151 -16.51 12.97 5.05
C GLY A 151 -17.84 13.50 5.59
N PHE A 152 -18.93 13.34 4.84
CA PHE A 152 -20.28 13.65 5.32
C PHE A 152 -20.66 12.82 6.54
N ALA A 153 -20.38 11.51 6.54
CA ALA A 153 -20.68 10.65 7.66
C ALA A 153 -19.92 11.06 8.93
N ALA A 154 -18.62 11.38 8.81
CA ALA A 154 -17.81 11.89 9.92
C ALA A 154 -18.37 13.19 10.51
N GLU A 155 -18.84 14.12 9.67
CA GLU A 155 -19.48 15.37 10.11
C GLU A 155 -20.80 15.12 10.86
N VAL A 156 -21.66 14.24 10.33
CA VAL A 156 -22.92 13.87 11.00
C VAL A 156 -22.65 13.22 12.36
N LEU A 157 -21.68 12.30 12.42
CA LEU A 157 -21.29 11.66 13.68
C LEU A 157 -20.70 12.69 14.65
N ALA A 158 -19.88 13.64 14.18
CA ALA A 158 -19.34 14.70 15.01
C ALA A 158 -20.46 15.51 15.69
N GLY A 159 -21.42 16.02 14.91
CA GLY A 159 -22.55 16.80 15.46
C GLY A 159 -23.45 15.97 16.39
N ARG A 160 -23.68 14.70 16.07
CA ARG A 160 -24.47 13.78 16.90
C ARG A 160 -23.83 13.53 18.26
N TYR A 161 -22.52 13.31 18.30
CA TYR A 161 -21.82 12.92 19.53
C TYR A 161 -21.29 14.10 20.34
N ASP A 162 -21.15 15.29 19.76
CA ASP A 162 -20.84 16.52 20.49
C ASP A 162 -21.95 16.89 21.49
N SER A 163 -23.20 16.69 21.09
CA SER A 163 -24.39 16.93 21.92
C SER A 163 -24.83 15.72 22.75
N PHE A 164 -24.12 14.58 22.66
CA PHE A 164 -24.50 13.34 23.33
C PHE A 164 -24.18 13.39 24.83
N THR A 165 -25.22 13.37 25.66
CA THR A 165 -25.12 13.27 27.12
C THR A 165 -25.35 11.83 27.57
N PRO A 166 -24.31 11.10 28.04
CA PRO A 166 -24.49 9.74 28.50
C PRO A 166 -25.32 9.71 29.78
N THR A 167 -26.45 9.01 29.74
CA THR A 167 -27.19 8.60 30.95
C THR A 167 -26.57 7.32 31.51
N SER A 168 -26.65 7.10 32.83
CA SER A 168 -26.09 5.90 33.49
C SER A 168 -26.58 4.54 32.93
N ALA A 169 -27.69 4.54 32.18
CA ALA A 169 -28.19 3.36 31.47
C ALA A 169 -27.47 3.06 30.13
N ASN A 170 -26.70 4.00 29.57
CA ASN A 170 -26.17 3.96 28.20
C ASN A 170 -24.65 4.24 28.09
N THR A 171 -23.90 4.24 29.19
CA THR A 171 -22.46 4.51 29.17
C THR A 171 -21.67 3.23 28.88
N SER A 172 -21.57 2.84 27.61
CA SER A 172 -20.56 1.85 27.20
C SER A 172 -19.20 2.54 27.01
N SER A 173 -18.11 1.78 27.14
CA SER A 173 -16.76 2.26 26.82
C SER A 173 -16.64 2.78 25.38
N ASP A 174 -17.43 2.21 24.46
CA ASP A 174 -17.50 2.66 23.07
C ASP A 174 -18.15 4.04 22.97
N ALA A 175 -19.25 4.28 23.69
CA ALA A 175 -19.94 5.57 23.69
C ALA A 175 -19.02 6.69 24.18
N GLU A 176 -18.28 6.41 25.25
CA GLU A 176 -17.29 7.34 25.76
C GLU A 176 -16.15 7.58 24.76
N PHE A 177 -15.65 6.52 24.10
CA PHE A 177 -14.61 6.63 23.09
C PHE A 177 -15.05 7.54 21.92
N VAL A 178 -16.21 7.28 21.31
CA VAL A 178 -16.68 8.06 20.16
C VAL A 178 -17.02 9.50 20.56
N ARG A 179 -17.60 9.72 21.75
CA ARG A 179 -17.79 11.07 22.30
C ARG A 179 -16.47 11.83 22.42
N ARG A 180 -15.39 11.17 22.86
CA ARG A 180 -14.07 11.81 22.94
C ARG A 180 -13.58 12.25 21.56
N LEU A 181 -13.80 11.45 20.52
CA LEU A 181 -13.46 11.80 19.13
C LEU A 181 -14.25 13.02 18.61
N ALA A 182 -15.50 13.18 19.04
CA ALA A 182 -16.28 14.38 18.72
C ALA A 182 -15.74 15.60 19.49
N SER A 183 -15.59 15.47 20.82
CA SER A 183 -15.19 16.59 21.70
C SER A 183 -13.79 17.14 21.45
N ASN A 184 -12.88 16.33 20.89
CA ASN A 184 -11.52 16.76 20.55
C ASN A 184 -11.38 17.13 19.05
N ALA A 185 -12.50 17.29 18.34
CA ALA A 185 -12.56 17.62 16.92
C ALA A 185 -11.92 16.58 15.97
N THR A 186 -11.67 15.34 16.41
CA THR A 186 -11.12 14.28 15.53
C THR A 186 -12.06 13.97 14.38
N LEU A 187 -13.37 13.81 14.66
CA LEU A 187 -14.36 13.51 13.61
C LEU A 187 -14.52 14.67 12.61
N LEU A 188 -14.43 15.93 13.08
CA LEU A 188 -14.44 17.09 12.18
C LEU A 188 -13.19 17.13 11.31
N THR A 189 -12.02 16.86 11.90
CA THR A 189 -10.75 16.77 11.15
C THR A 189 -10.79 15.67 10.09
N MET A 190 -11.37 14.51 10.42
CA MET A 190 -11.59 13.42 9.45
C MET A 190 -12.51 13.88 8.32
N SER A 191 -13.63 14.54 8.64
CA SER A 191 -14.54 15.15 7.66
C SER A 191 -13.80 16.08 6.69
N ASP A 192 -12.99 17.00 7.22
CA ASP A 192 -12.29 17.99 6.40
C ASP A 192 -11.25 17.34 5.49
N ASN A 193 -10.49 16.36 6.01
CA ASN A 193 -9.52 15.61 5.21
C ASN A 193 -10.21 14.86 4.05
N HIS A 194 -11.31 14.16 4.31
CA HIS A 194 -12.10 13.49 3.28
C HIS A 194 -12.63 14.45 2.22
N LYS A 195 -13.17 15.61 2.63
CA LYS A 195 -13.68 16.63 1.71
C LYS A 195 -12.58 17.20 0.82
N GLU A 196 -11.39 17.41 1.38
CA GLU A 196 -10.23 17.89 0.64
C GLU A 196 -9.69 16.83 -0.34
N ALA A 197 -9.59 15.57 0.09
CA ALA A 197 -9.26 14.44 -0.77
C ALA A 197 -10.28 14.28 -1.92
N ALA A 198 -11.57 14.32 -1.62
CA ALA A 198 -12.65 14.26 -2.61
C ALA A 198 -12.55 15.40 -3.64
N ALA A 199 -12.32 16.63 -3.18
CA ALA A 199 -12.15 17.78 -4.06
C ALA A 199 -10.93 17.61 -4.98
N ARG A 200 -9.80 17.14 -4.44
CA ARG A 200 -8.59 16.89 -5.23
C ARG A 200 -8.77 15.77 -6.25
N LEU A 201 -9.38 14.65 -5.88
CA LEU A 201 -9.71 13.55 -6.79
C LEU A 201 -10.65 14.01 -7.92
N THR A 202 -11.61 14.88 -7.61
CA THR A 202 -12.49 15.48 -8.62
C THR A 202 -11.69 16.34 -9.59
N MET A 203 -10.73 17.16 -9.11
CA MET A 203 -9.83 17.91 -10.00
C MET A 203 -8.97 17.00 -10.87
N LEU A 204 -8.51 15.87 -10.33
CA LEU A 204 -7.72 14.86 -11.05
C LEU A 204 -8.55 14.03 -12.03
N SER A 205 -9.88 14.07 -11.97
CA SER A 205 -10.78 13.27 -12.81
C SER A 205 -10.83 13.68 -14.29
N LYS A 206 -10.02 14.65 -14.73
CA LYS A 206 -9.88 15.07 -16.14
C LYS A 206 -11.21 15.48 -16.79
N GLY A 207 -12.14 16.05 -16.01
CA GLY A 207 -13.44 16.52 -16.50
C GLY A 207 -14.53 15.46 -16.57
N ALA A 208 -14.32 14.29 -15.94
CA ALA A 208 -15.38 13.31 -15.71
C ALA A 208 -16.56 13.94 -14.96
N GLN A 209 -17.72 13.31 -15.08
CA GLN A 209 -18.92 13.82 -14.42
C GLN A 209 -18.75 13.79 -12.88
N ASP A 210 -18.96 14.94 -12.22
CA ASP A 210 -19.05 14.95 -10.76
C ASP A 210 -20.38 14.31 -10.33
N ILE A 211 -20.28 13.08 -9.80
CA ILE A 211 -21.42 12.27 -9.36
C ILE A 211 -21.78 12.47 -7.88
N ARG A 212 -21.07 13.36 -7.17
CA ARG A 212 -21.35 13.67 -5.76
C ARG A 212 -22.64 14.46 -5.66
N ARG A 213 -23.60 13.94 -4.88
CA ARG A 213 -24.96 14.50 -4.81
C ARG A 213 -25.24 15.25 -3.52
N LYS A 214 -24.32 15.21 -2.52
CA LYS A 214 -24.51 15.76 -1.16
C LYS A 214 -25.79 15.31 -0.45
N VAL A 215 -26.40 14.22 -0.93
CA VAL A 215 -27.57 13.57 -0.33
C VAL A 215 -27.22 12.11 -0.20
N TYR A 216 -26.93 11.70 1.03
CA TYR A 216 -26.45 10.37 1.36
C TYR A 216 -27.37 9.70 2.37
N ASP A 217 -27.38 8.37 2.36
CA ASP A 217 -28.18 7.62 3.33
C ASP A 217 -27.63 7.85 4.75
N THR A 218 -28.44 8.45 5.60
CA THR A 218 -28.10 8.72 7.00
C THR A 218 -28.62 7.63 7.94
N ARG A 219 -29.33 6.61 7.45
CA ARG A 219 -30.05 5.65 8.31
C ARG A 219 -29.09 4.99 9.28
N MET A 220 -27.94 4.50 8.84
CA MET A 220 -26.93 3.93 9.75
C MET A 220 -26.47 4.99 10.77
N LEU A 221 -26.19 6.21 10.33
CA LEU A 221 -25.63 7.30 11.16
C LEU A 221 -26.59 7.84 12.22
N THR A 222 -27.89 7.78 11.98
CA THR A 222 -28.93 8.33 12.88
C THR A 222 -29.64 7.26 13.71
N THR A 223 -29.75 6.03 13.18
CA THR A 223 -30.46 4.93 13.86
C THR A 223 -29.55 3.99 14.61
N SER A 224 -28.27 3.86 14.23
CA SER A 224 -27.36 2.99 14.96
C SER A 224 -27.10 3.57 16.35
N GLU A 225 -26.91 2.70 17.32
CA GLU A 225 -26.18 3.08 18.55
C GLU A 225 -24.73 3.44 18.16
N VAL A 226 -23.87 3.66 19.15
CA VAL A 226 -22.43 3.90 18.94
C VAL A 226 -21.78 2.82 18.06
N ASN A 227 -22.36 1.62 18.06
CA ASN A 227 -21.97 0.50 17.23
C ASN A 227 -23.06 0.21 16.18
N ALA A 228 -22.63 -0.17 14.99
CA ALA A 228 -23.48 -0.69 13.92
C ALA A 228 -22.95 -2.05 13.46
N THR A 229 -23.76 -2.78 12.70
CA THR A 229 -23.32 -4.00 12.01
C THR A 229 -22.86 -3.62 10.61
N ASP A 230 -21.61 -3.93 10.28
CA ASP A 230 -21.08 -3.80 8.94
C ASP A 230 -21.84 -4.74 8.00
N PRO A 231 -22.54 -4.23 6.97
CA PRO A 231 -23.30 -5.06 6.05
C PRO A 231 -22.44 -6.03 5.23
N ALA A 232 -21.16 -5.71 5.00
CA ALA A 232 -20.28 -6.53 4.19
C ALA A 232 -19.68 -7.72 4.95
N THR A 233 -19.38 -7.58 6.25
CA THR A 233 -18.78 -8.66 7.05
C THR A 233 -19.70 -9.23 8.13
N GLY A 234 -20.82 -8.57 8.43
CA GLY A 234 -21.70 -8.92 9.55
C GLY A 234 -21.12 -8.57 10.93
N LEU A 235 -19.94 -7.93 11.00
CA LEU A 235 -19.28 -7.59 12.26
C LEU A 235 -19.94 -6.38 12.91
N ARG A 236 -20.18 -6.46 14.23
CA ARG A 236 -20.65 -5.32 15.01
C ARG A 236 -19.45 -4.56 15.58
N THR A 237 -19.25 -3.32 15.12
CA THR A 237 -18.17 -2.44 15.59
C THR A 237 -18.64 -0.98 15.63
N ARG A 238 -17.78 -0.06 16.07
CA ARG A 238 -18.09 1.37 16.17
C ARG A 238 -18.41 1.93 14.78
N THR A 239 -19.52 2.66 14.67
CA THR A 239 -19.96 3.27 13.40
C THR A 239 -18.87 4.06 12.66
N PRO A 240 -18.06 4.93 13.30
CA PRO A 240 -16.99 5.62 12.58
C PRO A 240 -15.91 4.68 12.03
N ALA A 241 -15.70 3.50 12.63
CA ALA A 241 -14.75 2.51 12.12
C ALA A 241 -15.28 1.84 10.84
N ILE A 242 -16.60 1.60 10.77
CA ILE A 242 -17.26 1.06 9.57
C ILE A 242 -17.19 2.08 8.43
N VAL A 243 -17.46 3.35 8.70
CA VAL A 243 -17.39 4.43 7.69
C VAL A 243 -16.01 4.49 7.01
N GLU A 244 -14.94 4.45 7.78
CA GLU A 244 -13.57 4.46 7.22
C GLU A 244 -13.27 3.17 6.44
N MET A 245 -13.70 2.01 6.94
CA MET A 245 -13.47 0.75 6.22
C MET A 245 -14.31 0.65 4.94
N ASP A 246 -15.54 1.14 4.94
CA ASP A 246 -16.38 1.28 3.74
C ASP A 246 -15.72 2.17 2.71
N CYS A 247 -15.17 3.32 3.13
CA CYS A 247 -14.43 4.21 2.24
C CYS A 247 -13.26 3.47 1.58
N ALA A 248 -12.43 2.78 2.36
CA ALA A 248 -11.31 2.01 1.82
C ALA A 248 -11.77 0.93 0.82
N ARG A 249 -12.81 0.16 1.17
CA ARG A 249 -13.34 -0.91 0.33
C ARG A 249 -13.98 -0.41 -0.95
N GLU A 250 -14.79 0.66 -0.91
CA GLU A 250 -15.40 1.25 -2.10
C GLU A 250 -14.31 1.77 -3.07
N GLN A 251 -13.25 2.40 -2.56
CA GLN A 251 -12.14 2.86 -3.39
C GLN A 251 -11.36 1.69 -4.01
N LEU A 252 -11.05 0.66 -3.22
CA LEU A 252 -10.34 -0.52 -3.71
C LEU A 252 -11.15 -1.31 -4.72
N GLN A 253 -12.42 -1.56 -4.45
CA GLN A 253 -13.32 -2.21 -5.40
C GLN A 253 -13.33 -1.46 -6.73
N ARG A 254 -13.34 -0.13 -6.69
CA ARG A 254 -13.30 0.65 -7.92
C ARG A 254 -11.99 0.50 -8.69
N ILE A 255 -10.86 0.32 -8.01
CA ILE A 255 -9.56 0.09 -8.63
C ILE A 255 -9.46 -1.34 -9.15
N ASP A 256 -9.96 -2.33 -8.42
CA ASP A 256 -9.96 -3.74 -8.81
C ASP A 256 -10.86 -4.00 -10.04
N ASP A 257 -11.90 -3.19 -10.23
CA ASP A 257 -12.73 -3.19 -11.44
C ASP A 257 -12.01 -2.62 -12.68
N LEU A 258 -10.85 -1.97 -12.53
CA LEU A 258 -10.08 -1.43 -13.64
C LEU A 258 -9.29 -2.52 -14.37
N PRO A 259 -9.09 -2.37 -15.70
CA PRO A 259 -8.10 -3.15 -16.41
C PRO A 259 -6.72 -3.01 -15.76
N ALA A 260 -6.00 -4.12 -15.58
CA ALA A 260 -4.63 -4.11 -15.07
C ALA A 260 -3.69 -3.18 -15.90
N SER A 261 -4.02 -2.94 -17.18
CA SER A 261 -3.30 -1.99 -18.05
C SER A 261 -3.42 -0.54 -17.59
N ASP A 262 -4.54 -0.14 -16.99
CA ASP A 262 -4.75 1.23 -16.52
C ASP A 262 -3.91 1.49 -15.26
N ILE A 263 -3.88 0.51 -14.34
CA ILE A 263 -3.02 0.57 -13.16
C ILE A 263 -1.53 0.53 -13.58
N ALA A 264 -1.16 -0.30 -14.55
CA ALA A 264 0.20 -0.31 -15.10
C ALA A 264 0.57 1.02 -15.78
N THR A 265 -0.38 1.68 -16.45
CA THR A 265 -0.19 3.01 -17.03
C THR A 265 0.05 4.03 -15.92
N ALA A 266 -0.81 4.06 -14.89
CA ALA A 266 -0.65 4.92 -13.74
C ALA A 266 0.70 4.70 -13.02
N GLN A 267 1.15 3.45 -12.91
CA GLN A 267 2.46 3.13 -12.35
C GLN A 267 3.61 3.67 -13.20
N SER A 268 3.53 3.56 -14.52
CA SER A 268 4.61 4.00 -15.41
C SER A 268 4.68 5.52 -15.61
N GLN A 269 3.53 6.21 -15.56
CA GLN A 269 3.41 7.64 -15.87
C GLN A 269 3.28 8.52 -14.63
N SER A 270 2.77 7.97 -13.53
CA SER A 270 2.43 8.71 -12.31
C SER A 270 2.66 7.88 -11.03
N SER A 271 3.80 7.16 -10.93
CA SER A 271 4.09 6.22 -9.83
C SER A 271 3.88 6.82 -8.44
N ASP A 272 4.35 8.05 -8.23
CA ASP A 272 4.29 8.72 -6.93
C ASP A 272 2.85 9.09 -6.59
N ALA A 273 2.05 9.51 -7.57
CA ALA A 273 0.63 9.78 -7.40
C ALA A 273 -0.16 8.49 -7.08
N LEU A 274 0.18 7.38 -7.75
CA LEU A 274 -0.42 6.08 -7.48
C LEU A 274 -0.07 5.59 -6.06
N LEU A 275 1.17 5.83 -5.62
CA LEU A 275 1.60 5.55 -4.24
C LEU A 275 0.83 6.41 -3.24
N GLN A 276 0.66 7.71 -3.50
CA GLN A 276 -0.12 8.61 -2.64
C GLN A 276 -1.58 8.17 -2.54
N LEU A 277 -2.19 7.70 -3.63
CA LEU A 277 -3.53 7.11 -3.61
C LEU A 277 -3.58 5.82 -2.79
N SER A 278 -2.62 4.91 -2.98
CA SER A 278 -2.53 3.67 -2.18
C SER A 278 -2.38 3.98 -0.69
N LEU A 279 -1.56 4.97 -0.34
CA LEU A 279 -1.38 5.44 1.04
C LEU A 279 -2.65 6.10 1.60
N LEU A 280 -3.39 6.87 0.81
CA LEU A 280 -4.68 7.45 1.23
C LEU A 280 -5.68 6.35 1.60
N ILE A 281 -5.83 5.34 0.73
CA ILE A 281 -6.68 4.19 0.96
C ILE A 281 -6.23 3.41 2.20
N ALA A 282 -4.93 3.15 2.33
CA ALA A 282 -4.36 2.49 3.50
C ALA A 282 -4.62 3.30 4.78
N THR A 283 -4.60 4.64 4.73
CA THR A 283 -4.92 5.50 5.87
C THR A 283 -6.34 5.25 6.37
N HIS A 284 -7.32 5.08 5.49
CA HIS A 284 -8.69 4.75 5.89
C HIS A 284 -8.75 3.43 6.65
N ALA A 285 -8.11 2.38 6.13
CA ALA A 285 -8.04 1.09 6.80
C ALA A 285 -7.31 1.18 8.16
N VAL A 286 -6.15 1.84 8.23
CA VAL A 286 -5.40 2.06 9.49
C VAL A 286 -6.23 2.84 10.50
N THR A 287 -6.98 3.85 10.04
CA THR A 287 -7.88 4.66 10.86
C THR A 287 -9.03 3.81 11.38
N ALA A 288 -9.68 3.02 10.53
CA ALA A 288 -10.71 2.06 10.91
C ALA A 288 -10.20 1.10 12.01
N PHE A 289 -8.99 0.56 11.86
CA PHE A 289 -8.38 -0.30 12.89
C PHE A 289 -8.16 0.43 14.21
N GLY A 290 -7.65 1.68 14.16
CA GLY A 290 -7.53 2.54 15.33
C GLY A 290 -8.87 2.87 16.00
N LEU A 291 -9.94 2.89 15.21
CA LEU A 291 -11.32 3.06 15.67
C LEU A 291 -11.98 1.75 16.13
N GLY A 292 -11.29 0.60 16.07
CA GLY A 292 -11.77 -0.68 16.58
C GLY A 292 -12.35 -1.64 15.53
N TYR A 293 -12.15 -1.37 14.24
CA TYR A 293 -12.41 -2.37 13.21
C TYR A 293 -11.36 -3.49 13.29
N PRO A 294 -11.71 -4.79 13.20
CA PRO A 294 -10.72 -5.87 13.26
C PRO A 294 -9.76 -5.86 12.06
N SER A 295 -8.46 -5.95 12.30
CA SER A 295 -7.44 -5.98 11.24
C SER A 295 -7.11 -7.39 10.73
N ALA A 296 -7.86 -8.41 11.14
CA ALA A 296 -7.59 -9.80 10.76
C ALA A 296 -8.16 -10.12 9.37
N ASP A 297 -7.55 -11.08 8.68
CA ASP A 297 -7.87 -11.41 7.29
C ASP A 297 -9.36 -11.69 7.04
N TYR A 298 -10.05 -12.34 7.98
CA TYR A 298 -11.50 -12.61 7.88
C TYR A 298 -12.36 -11.34 7.80
N ALA A 299 -11.86 -10.20 8.26
CA ALA A 299 -12.59 -8.93 8.26
C ALA A 299 -12.22 -8.05 7.05
N LEU A 300 -11.09 -8.32 6.39
CA LEU A 300 -10.58 -7.50 5.28
C LEU A 300 -10.79 -8.16 3.92
N PHE A 301 -10.68 -9.49 3.87
CA PHE A 301 -10.71 -10.28 2.64
C PHE A 301 -11.92 -11.24 2.62
N ALA A 302 -12.93 -11.00 3.46
CA ALA A 302 -14.21 -11.70 3.34
C ALA A 302 -14.85 -11.30 2.01
N SER A 303 -14.97 -12.30 1.12
CA SER A 303 -15.63 -12.23 -0.18
C SER A 303 -17.07 -12.71 -0.10
#